data_AF-A0A8F5VRB1-F1
#
_entry.id   AF-A0A8F5VRB1-F1
#
_cell.length_a   1.000
_cell.length_b   1.000
_cell.length_c   1.000
_cell.angle_alpha   90.00
_cell.angle_beta   90.00
_cell.angle_gamma   90.00
#
_symmetry.space_group_name_H-M   'P 1'
#
loop_
_entity.id
_entity.type
_entity.pdbx_description
1 polymer ?
#
loop_
_entity_poly.entity_id
_entity_poly.type
_entity_poly.pdbx_seq_one_letter_code
_entity_poly.pdbx_strand_id
1 'polypeptide(L)'
;MSRLLLIVLLLALAGCGQKNAKPTIPTVVRVTVPQPVRLPDELTKPCPPVRAQQRTVEAVVAAYNANVPTQADCDRRMGEIRALQPSSGQP
;
A
#
# COMPACT_ATOMS: atom_id res chain seq x y z
N MET A 1 66.70 8.54 1.85
CA MET A 1 65.98 8.52 0.54
C MET A 1 65.32 7.17 0.25
N SER A 2 65.99 6.03 0.43
CA SER A 2 65.43 4.69 0.13
C SER A 2 64.16 4.30 0.91
N ARG A 3 64.05 4.65 2.20
CA ARG A 3 62.87 4.33 3.04
C ARG A 3 61.59 5.07 2.62
N LEU A 4 61.72 6.31 2.15
CA LEU A 4 60.61 7.12 1.68
C LEU A 4 60.02 6.56 0.38
N LEU A 5 60.89 6.08 -0.51
CA LEU A 5 60.50 5.46 -1.78
C LEU A 5 59.73 4.15 -1.55
N LEU A 6 60.13 3.38 -0.54
CA LEU A 6 59.46 2.12 -0.15
C LEU A 6 58.07 2.38 0.44
N ILE A 7 57.90 3.44 1.22
CA ILE A 7 56.60 3.85 1.78
C ILE A 7 55.65 4.30 0.67
N VAL A 8 56.13 5.11 -0.28
CA VAL A 8 55.32 5.57 -1.43
C VAL A 8 54.89 4.38 -2.30
N LEU A 9 55.79 3.41 -2.53
CA LEU A 9 55.48 2.20 -3.27
C LEU A 9 54.39 1.36 -2.55
N LEU A 10 54.51 1.19 -1.23
CA LEU A 10 53.52 0.47 -0.44
C LEU A 10 52.15 1.16 -0.43
N LEU A 11 52.10 2.50 -0.37
CA LEU A 11 50.85 3.25 -0.46
C LEU A 11 50.19 3.10 -1.83
N ALA A 12 50.97 3.09 -2.91
CA ALA A 12 50.45 2.92 -4.26
C ALA A 12 49.85 1.52 -4.48
N LEU A 13 50.46 0.47 -3.90
CA LEU A 13 49.92 -0.89 -3.96
C LEU A 13 48.66 -1.08 -3.09
N ALA A 14 48.56 -0.38 -1.96
CA ALA A 14 47.38 -0.46 -1.08
C ALA A 14 46.14 0.28 -1.63
N GLY A 15 46.33 1.26 -2.53
CA GLY A 15 45.23 2.08 -3.08
C GLY A 15 44.51 1.49 -4.29
N CYS A 16 45.07 0.46 -4.94
CA CYS A 16 44.51 -0.13 -6.17
C CYS A 16 43.76 -1.43 -5.87
N GLY A 17 42.68 -1.34 -5.10
CA GLY A 17 42.13 -2.54 -4.47
C GLY A 17 40.63 -2.63 -4.30
N GLN A 18 39.79 -1.86 -4.99
CA GLN A 18 38.36 -2.16 -5.02
C GLN A 18 37.77 -1.99 -6.42
N LYS A 19 37.57 -3.14 -7.09
CA LYS A 19 36.67 -3.24 -8.24
C LYS A 19 35.27 -2.97 -7.71
N ASN A 20 34.77 -1.75 -7.95
CA ASN A 20 33.37 -1.40 -7.72
C ASN A 20 32.49 -2.41 -8.46
N ALA A 21 31.96 -3.41 -7.75
CA ALA A 21 30.99 -4.32 -8.31
C ALA A 21 29.76 -3.48 -8.65
N LYS A 22 29.49 -3.31 -9.95
CA LYS A 22 28.28 -2.61 -10.39
C LYS A 22 27.07 -3.34 -9.79
N PRO A 23 26.18 -2.65 -9.07
CA PRO A 23 24.96 -3.26 -8.58
C PRO A 23 24.17 -3.82 -9.78
N THR A 24 23.80 -5.09 -9.73
CA THR A 24 22.88 -5.66 -10.72
C THR A 24 21.51 -5.06 -10.45
N ILE A 25 21.02 -4.21 -11.36
CA ILE A 25 19.69 -3.61 -11.24
C ILE A 25 18.68 -4.70 -11.57
N PRO A 26 17.74 -5.03 -10.67
CA PRO A 26 16.73 -6.04 -10.93
C PRO A 26 15.84 -5.59 -12.10
N THR A 27 15.54 -6.53 -12.98
CA THR A 27 14.65 -6.29 -14.12
C THR A 27 13.21 -6.19 -13.62
N VAL A 28 12.54 -5.07 -13.91
CA VAL A 28 11.12 -4.89 -13.57
C VAL A 28 10.29 -5.74 -14.53
N VAL A 29 9.72 -6.83 -14.02
CA VAL A 29 8.78 -7.69 -14.77
C VAL A 29 7.37 -7.15 -14.57
N ARG A 30 6.72 -6.71 -15.66
CA ARG A 30 5.29 -6.35 -15.65
C ARG A 30 4.47 -7.56 -16.07
N VAL A 31 3.63 -8.06 -15.17
CA VAL A 31 2.66 -9.12 -15.44
C VAL A 31 1.30 -8.52 -15.77
N THR A 32 0.70 -8.97 -16.87
CA THR A 32 -0.67 -8.61 -17.25
C THR A 32 -1.63 -9.34 -16.33
N VAL A 33 -2.41 -8.60 -15.54
CA VAL A 33 -3.40 -9.19 -14.64
C VAL A 33 -4.60 -9.69 -15.47
N PRO A 34 -4.96 -10.98 -15.39
CA PRO A 34 -6.07 -11.53 -16.16
C PRO A 34 -7.41 -11.07 -15.54
N GLN A 35 -8.05 -10.13 -16.23
CA GLN A 35 -9.41 -9.62 -16.05
C GLN A 35 -9.84 -9.12 -14.64
N PRO A 36 -10.42 -7.91 -14.55
CA PRO A 36 -11.08 -7.46 -13.33
C PRO A 36 -12.35 -8.30 -13.09
N VAL A 37 -12.29 -9.21 -12.13
CA VAL A 37 -13.44 -10.03 -11.72
C VAL A 37 -14.44 -9.14 -10.97
N ARG A 38 -15.73 -9.26 -11.29
CA ARG A 38 -16.78 -8.61 -10.50
C ARG A 38 -16.71 -9.09 -9.05
N LEU A 39 -16.79 -8.15 -8.11
CA LEU A 39 -16.94 -8.53 -6.70
C LEU A 39 -18.39 -8.99 -6.49
N PRO A 40 -18.61 -10.11 -5.76
CA PRO A 40 -19.94 -10.50 -5.31
C PRO A 40 -20.65 -9.34 -4.59
N ASP A 41 -21.95 -9.17 -4.86
CA ASP A 41 -22.75 -8.08 -4.27
C ASP A 41 -22.73 -8.10 -2.74
N GLU A 42 -22.61 -9.29 -2.16
CA GLU A 42 -22.40 -9.55 -0.73
C GLU A 42 -21.26 -8.72 -0.12
N LEU A 43 -20.16 -8.53 -0.87
CA LEU A 43 -18.97 -7.81 -0.40
C LEU A 43 -19.07 -6.29 -0.55
N THR A 44 -20.08 -5.80 -1.29
CA THR A 44 -20.33 -4.37 -1.45
C THR A 44 -21.59 -3.92 -0.73
N LYS A 45 -22.15 -4.74 0.16
CA LYS A 45 -23.37 -4.40 0.91
C LYS A 45 -23.18 -3.13 1.76
N PRO A 46 -24.26 -2.37 2.02
CA PRO A 46 -24.22 -1.26 2.96
C PRO A 46 -23.69 -1.70 4.31
N CYS A 47 -22.97 -0.81 4.97
CA CYS A 47 -22.29 -1.09 6.22
C CYS A 47 -23.31 -1.23 7.36
N PRO A 48 -23.09 -2.16 8.31
CA PRO A 48 -24.06 -2.43 9.37
C PRO A 48 -24.27 -1.19 10.25
N PRO A 49 -25.53 -0.91 10.67
CA PRO A 49 -25.83 0.26 11.48
C PRO A 49 -25.20 0.14 12.85
N VAL A 50 -24.42 1.15 13.24
CA VAL A 50 -23.78 1.19 14.55
C VAL A 50 -24.81 1.57 15.60
N ARG A 51 -24.96 0.71 16.62
CA ARG A 51 -25.92 0.91 17.71
C ARG A 51 -25.21 1.34 19.00
N ALA A 52 -25.87 2.18 19.78
CA ALA A 52 -25.41 2.55 21.11
C ALA A 52 -25.45 1.35 22.06
N GLN A 53 -24.40 1.18 22.87
CA GLN A 53 -24.31 0.08 23.85
C GLN A 53 -25.26 0.28 25.04
N GLN A 54 -25.65 1.53 25.33
CA GLN A 54 -26.52 1.89 26.44
C GLN A 54 -27.78 2.60 25.94
N ARG A 55 -28.90 2.37 26.63
CA ARG A 55 -30.22 2.95 26.30
C ARG A 55 -30.47 4.28 27.03
N THR A 56 -29.45 5.14 27.13
CA THR A 56 -29.61 6.52 27.61
C THR A 56 -29.59 7.48 26.43
N VAL A 57 -30.31 8.59 26.52
CA VAL A 57 -30.45 9.54 25.40
C VAL A 57 -29.08 10.11 25.02
N GLU A 58 -28.27 10.44 26.02
CA GLU A 58 -26.93 11.01 25.82
C GLU A 58 -25.99 10.01 25.15
N ALA A 59 -26.02 8.73 25.56
CA ALA A 59 -25.21 7.68 24.96
C ALA A 59 -25.65 7.36 23.52
N VAL A 60 -26.95 7.44 23.23
CA VAL A 60 -27.47 7.26 21.87
C VAL A 60 -27.02 8.40 20.96
N VAL A 61 -27.13 9.65 21.39
CA VAL A 61 -26.73 10.81 20.58
C VAL A 61 -25.21 10.84 20.37
N ALA A 62 -24.42 10.58 21.41
CA ALA A 62 -22.96 10.52 21.31
C ALA A 62 -22.50 9.40 20.37
N ALA A 63 -23.08 8.20 20.51
CA ALA A 63 -22.79 7.09 19.61
C ALA A 63 -23.25 7.38 18.18
N TYR A 64 -24.41 8.03 18.00
CA TYR A 64 -24.90 8.38 16.67
C TYR A 64 -23.97 9.40 15.99
N ASN A 65 -23.63 10.49 16.68
CA ASN A 65 -22.75 11.53 16.11
C ASN A 65 -21.34 11.04 15.78
N ALA A 66 -20.79 10.13 16.59
CA ALA A 66 -19.47 9.55 16.34
C ALA A 66 -19.48 8.55 15.17
N ASN A 67 -20.59 7.86 14.94
CA ASN A 67 -20.65 6.71 14.02
C ASN A 67 -21.38 6.96 12.70
N VAL A 68 -22.26 7.96 12.62
CA VAL A 68 -22.87 8.39 11.35
C VAL A 68 -21.85 8.80 10.30
N PRO A 69 -20.81 9.62 10.60
CA PRO A 69 -19.84 10.00 9.57
C PRO A 69 -19.04 8.79 9.07
N THR A 70 -18.69 7.85 9.95
CA THR A 70 -17.97 6.62 9.57
C THR A 70 -18.85 5.67 8.77
N GLN A 71 -20.13 5.54 9.12
CA GLN A 71 -21.10 4.76 8.37
C GLN A 71 -21.35 5.37 6.98
N ALA A 72 -21.53 6.68 6.89
CA ALA A 72 -21.73 7.38 5.63
C ALA A 72 -20.52 7.25 4.69
N ASP A 73 -19.29 7.35 5.22
CA ASP A 73 -18.07 7.13 4.44
C ASP A 73 -17.97 5.68 3.92
N CYS A 74 -18.28 4.72 4.79
CA CYS A 74 -18.29 3.30 4.44
C CYS A 74 -19.30 3.00 3.32
N ASP A 75 -20.54 3.48 3.46
CA ASP A 75 -21.59 3.31 2.46
C ASP A 75 -21.24 3.97 1.13
N ARG A 76 -20.65 5.17 1.17
CA ARG A 76 -20.15 5.87 -0.03
C ARG A 76 -19.11 5.04 -0.77
N ARG A 77 -18.10 4.53 -0.05
CA ARG A 77 -17.02 3.72 -0.65
C ARG A 77 -17.54 2.41 -1.23
N MET A 78 -18.48 1.74 -0.56
CA MET A 78 -19.08 0.51 -1.09
C MET A 78 -19.94 0.78 -2.33
N GLY A 79 -20.66 1.91 -2.35
CA GLY A 79 -21.38 2.37 -3.53
C GLY A 79 -20.46 2.69 -4.72
N GLU A 80 -19.34 3.37 -4.47
CA GLU A 80 -18.32 3.66 -5.48
C GLU A 80 -17.71 2.37 -6.06
N ILE A 81 -17.36 1.41 -5.20
CA ILE A 81 -16.85 0.10 -5.64
C ILE A 81 -17.87 -0.60 -6.54
N ARG A 82 -19.16 -0.58 -6.18
CA ARG A 82 -20.24 -1.16 -6.98
C ARG A 82 -20.39 -0.47 -8.34
N ALA A 83 -20.26 0.86 -8.37
CA ALA A 83 -20.36 1.65 -9.60
C ALA A 83 -19.17 1.44 -10.55
N LEU A 84 -17.98 1.17 -10.01
CA LEU A 84 -16.75 0.93 -10.78
C LEU A 84 -16.61 -0.53 -11.23
N GLN A 85 -17.51 -1.44 -10.83
CA GLN A 85 -17.44 -2.81 -11.30
C GLN A 85 -17.71 -2.90 -12.81
N PRO A 86 -16.95 -3.73 -13.56
CA PRO A 86 -17.21 -3.93 -14.98
C PRO A 86 -18.64 -4.43 -15.21
N SER A 87 -19.35 -3.88 -16.21
CA SER A 87 -20.65 -4.39 -16.64
C SER A 87 -20.51 -5.88 -16.98
N SER A 88 -21.50 -6.71 -16.61
CA SER A 88 -21.54 -8.15 -16.86
C SER A 88 -21.74 -8.43 -18.35
N GLY A 89 -20.76 -8.04 -19.15
CA GLY A 89 -20.82 -8.00 -20.60
C GLY A 89 -19.84 -6.97 -21.14
N GLN A 90 -18.56 -7.31 -21.16
CA GLN A 90 -17.70 -6.89 -22.26
C GLN A 90 -16.62 -7.96 -22.47
N PRO A 91 -16.43 -8.43 -23.72
CA PRO A 91 -15.68 -9.65 -24.05
C PRO A 91 -14.20 -9.60 -23.66
#